data_AF-A0A0A0BUU5-F1
#
_entry.id   AF-A0A0A0BUU5-F1
#
_cell.length_a   1.000
_cell.length_b   1.000
_cell.length_c   1.000
_cell.angle_alpha   90.00
_cell.angle_beta   90.00
_cell.angle_gamma   90.00
#
_symmetry.space_group_name_H-M   'P 1'
#
loop_
_entity.id
_entity.type
_entity.pdbx_description
1 polymer ?
#
loop_
_entity_poly.entity_id
_entity_poly.type
_entity_poly.pdbx_seq_one_letter_code
_entity_poly.pdbx_strand_id
1 'polypeptide(L)'
;MLTPDTDSTRTTSTPVPAFVATTGGHLVQLSLMAPVLEPERHENALWITHRTPQSESMLAGRDVMYVPTIRSRDFRNVARSTPSVLRELRRHSVDTVYSTGAAIALAALPGARLAGARPRYIESLARSTGPSLAGKVLQLLPWVPLYTQYPQNARGRWRYDRSLLDSFDVEDAGGTRVPRRVFITLGTARPWQFRRLVERMIEILPEGTEAVWQTGATDVADLPIDARPMLSDEEFRAEIERADVVVTHSGCGTFIRCLEAGKIPIMVPRRAARQEHVDDHQVQIAAVAQQRGLALSREVDDLTAEDLRHVTGLRARPADPLDSSTSRQVA
;
A
#
# COMPACT_ATOMS: atom_id res chain seq x y z
N MET A 1 61.17 -12.35 16.07
CA MET A 1 60.90 -12.96 14.75
C MET A 1 59.42 -13.27 14.72
N LEU A 2 58.72 -12.66 13.78
CA LEU A 2 57.27 -12.37 13.79
C LEU A 2 56.38 -13.63 13.84
N THR A 3 55.36 -13.58 14.71
CA THR A 3 54.13 -14.38 14.60
C THR A 3 53.35 -13.96 13.36
N PRO A 4 52.81 -14.88 12.55
CA PRO A 4 51.95 -14.49 11.43
C PRO A 4 50.60 -14.00 11.98
N ASP A 5 50.22 -12.81 11.54
CA ASP A 5 48.88 -12.24 11.70
C ASP A 5 47.81 -13.25 11.28
N THR A 6 46.89 -13.53 12.19
CA THR A 6 45.61 -14.16 11.88
C THR A 6 44.80 -13.19 11.03
N ASP A 7 44.83 -13.43 9.72
CA ASP A 7 43.96 -12.78 8.74
C ASP A 7 42.52 -12.89 9.21
N SER A 8 41.95 -11.72 9.52
CA SER A 8 40.55 -11.53 9.85
C SER A 8 39.73 -12.08 8.69
N THR A 9 39.11 -13.25 8.89
CA THR A 9 38.10 -13.79 7.98
C THR A 9 36.99 -12.76 7.82
N ARG A 10 37.11 -11.95 6.77
CA ARG A 10 36.09 -11.04 6.30
C ARG A 10 34.94 -11.93 5.85
N THR A 11 34.00 -12.21 6.75
CA THR A 11 32.77 -12.91 6.45
C THR A 11 32.14 -12.15 5.29
N THR A 12 32.19 -12.73 4.09
CA THR A 12 31.54 -12.17 2.91
C THR A 12 30.05 -12.30 3.18
N SER A 13 29.47 -11.28 3.83
CA SER A 13 28.04 -11.21 4.04
C SER A 13 27.37 -11.28 2.67
N THR A 14 26.50 -12.26 2.47
CA THR A 14 25.71 -12.43 1.25
C THR A 14 24.96 -11.12 0.98
N PRO A 15 25.03 -10.54 -0.23
CA PRO A 15 24.34 -9.29 -0.51
C PRO A 15 22.82 -9.44 -0.38
N VAL A 16 22.19 -8.49 0.31
CA VAL A 16 20.74 -8.48 0.56
C VAL A 16 20.06 -7.29 -0.14
N PRO A 17 18.77 -7.38 -0.46
CA PRO A 17 18.01 -6.22 -0.90
C PRO A 17 17.64 -5.32 0.29
N ALA A 18 17.32 -4.06 0.00
CA ALA A 18 16.69 -3.16 0.96
C ALA A 18 15.35 -2.64 0.45
N PHE A 19 14.38 -2.56 1.35
CA PHE A 19 13.03 -2.07 1.10
C PHE A 19 12.78 -0.79 1.90
N VAL A 20 12.57 0.32 1.21
CA VAL A 20 12.44 1.65 1.80
C VAL A 20 11.05 2.21 1.54
N ALA A 21 10.27 2.42 2.60
CA ALA A 21 8.92 2.95 2.51
C ALA A 21 8.50 3.69 3.77
N THR A 22 7.63 4.69 3.63
CA THR A 22 6.91 5.24 4.79
C THR A 22 5.85 4.24 5.25
N THR A 23 5.41 4.37 6.49
CA THR A 23 4.27 3.64 7.04
C THR A 23 2.96 3.96 6.30
N GLY A 24 1.91 3.21 6.57
CA GLY A 24 0.64 3.26 5.85
C GLY A 24 0.65 2.37 4.61
N GLY A 25 -0.04 2.80 3.55
CA GLY A 25 -0.19 2.02 2.32
C GLY A 25 1.12 1.73 1.59
N HIS A 26 2.14 2.59 1.69
CA HIS A 26 3.44 2.36 1.03
C HIS A 26 4.17 1.14 1.61
N LEU A 27 4.15 0.98 2.94
CA LEU A 27 4.77 -0.16 3.61
C LEU A 27 4.06 -1.47 3.27
N VAL A 28 2.71 -1.48 3.32
CA VAL A 28 1.89 -2.63 2.93
C VAL A 28 2.14 -3.00 1.47
N GLN A 29 2.16 -2.00 0.58
CA GLN A 29 2.43 -2.22 -0.83
C GLN A 29 3.82 -2.83 -1.03
N LEU A 30 4.86 -2.31 -0.36
CA LEU A 30 6.22 -2.82 -0.54
C LEU A 30 6.42 -4.20 0.08
N SER A 31 5.78 -4.52 1.21
CA SER A 31 5.83 -5.85 1.82
C SER A 31 5.24 -6.93 0.92
N LEU A 32 4.16 -6.62 0.20
CA LEU A 32 3.59 -7.55 -0.77
C LEU A 32 4.39 -7.67 -2.06
N MET A 33 5.02 -6.58 -2.50
CA MET A 33 5.89 -6.64 -3.67
C MET A 33 7.23 -7.33 -3.37
N ALA A 34 7.68 -7.36 -2.12
CA ALA A 34 9.00 -7.88 -1.74
C ALA A 34 9.24 -9.34 -2.19
N PRO A 35 8.34 -10.31 -1.92
CA PRO A 35 8.47 -11.69 -2.42
C PRO A 35 8.48 -11.79 -3.95
N VAL A 36 7.83 -10.87 -4.66
CA VAL A 36 7.77 -10.88 -6.13
C VAL A 36 9.01 -10.22 -6.74
N LEU A 37 9.57 -9.22 -6.07
CA LEU A 37 10.78 -8.51 -6.50
C LEU A 37 12.05 -9.30 -6.18
N GLU A 38 12.06 -10.01 -5.05
CA GLU A 38 13.22 -10.74 -4.51
C GLU A 38 12.79 -12.10 -3.90
N PRO A 39 12.31 -13.07 -4.71
CA PRO A 39 11.71 -14.32 -4.22
C PRO A 39 12.53 -15.07 -3.19
N GLU A 40 13.84 -15.19 -3.42
CA GLU A 40 14.74 -15.96 -2.56
C GLU A 40 15.39 -15.12 -1.44
N ARG A 41 15.31 -13.78 -1.51
CA ARG A 41 16.13 -12.88 -0.67
C ARG A 41 15.31 -11.90 0.16
N HIS A 42 14.02 -11.74 -0.13
CA HIS A 42 13.17 -10.77 0.56
C HIS A 42 13.09 -11.01 2.07
N GLU A 43 13.28 -12.25 2.52
CA GLU A 43 13.17 -12.57 3.94
C GLU A 43 14.31 -11.99 4.79
N ASN A 44 15.49 -11.89 4.20
CA ASN A 44 16.72 -11.37 4.82
C ASN A 44 16.98 -9.90 4.45
N ALA A 45 15.96 -9.22 3.92
CA ALA A 45 16.08 -7.85 3.45
C ALA A 45 16.15 -6.84 4.59
N LEU A 46 16.91 -5.76 4.38
CA LEU A 46 16.89 -4.61 5.27
C LEU A 46 15.67 -3.73 4.98
N TRP A 47 14.83 -3.52 5.99
CA TRP A 47 13.71 -2.59 5.91
C TRP A 47 14.09 -1.21 6.46
N ILE A 48 13.77 -0.14 5.74
CA ILE A 48 14.01 1.24 6.20
C ILE A 48 12.68 1.98 6.23
N THR A 49 12.19 2.33 7.43
CA THR A 49 10.87 2.92 7.62
C THR A 49 10.77 3.81 8.87
N HIS A 50 9.59 4.32 9.19
CA HIS A 50 9.32 5.06 10.42
C HIS A 50 8.82 4.12 11.52
N ARG A 51 9.24 4.36 12.76
CA ARG A 51 8.75 3.57 13.90
C ARG A 51 7.32 3.98 14.24
N THR A 52 6.39 3.06 14.03
CA THR A 52 4.96 3.13 14.37
C THR A 52 4.46 1.75 14.79
N PRO A 53 3.33 1.65 15.51
CA PRO A 53 2.73 0.35 15.85
C PRO A 53 2.50 -0.55 14.63
N GLN A 54 2.11 0.03 13.48
CA GLN A 54 1.96 -0.71 12.23
C GLN A 54 3.29 -1.34 11.78
N SER A 55 4.36 -0.53 11.69
CA SER A 55 5.66 -1.04 11.23
C SER A 55 6.29 -2.06 12.17
N GLU A 56 6.07 -1.92 13.49
CA GLU A 56 6.61 -2.86 14.48
C GLU A 56 5.90 -4.21 14.40
N SER A 57 4.58 -4.22 14.20
CA SER A 57 3.80 -5.43 13.98
C SER A 57 4.14 -6.10 12.64
N MET A 58 4.09 -5.35 11.54
CA MET A 58 4.29 -5.91 10.18
C MET A 58 5.71 -6.42 9.91
N LEU A 59 6.72 -5.84 10.57
CA LEU A 59 8.12 -6.18 10.36
C LEU A 59 8.73 -6.91 11.56
N ALA A 60 7.89 -7.49 12.43
CA ALA A 60 8.34 -8.30 13.55
C ALA A 60 9.25 -9.44 13.05
N GLY A 61 10.43 -9.57 13.65
CA GLY A 61 11.43 -10.57 13.26
C GLY A 61 12.20 -10.27 11.96
N ARG A 62 12.03 -9.09 11.36
CA ARG A 62 12.83 -8.62 10.21
C ARG A 62 13.95 -7.68 10.67
N ASP A 63 14.96 -7.50 9.82
CA ASP A 63 15.97 -6.45 10.01
C ASP A 63 15.39 -5.08 9.64
N VAL A 64 15.29 -4.18 10.62
CA VAL A 64 14.64 -2.86 10.42
C VAL A 64 15.52 -1.71 10.92
N MET A 65 15.77 -0.76 10.04
CA MET A 65 16.26 0.57 10.35
C MET A 65 15.09 1.55 10.48
N TYR A 66 14.89 2.08 11.68
CA TYR A 66 13.93 3.15 11.89
C TYR A 66 14.58 4.53 11.68
N VAL A 67 13.99 5.34 10.81
CA VAL A 67 14.38 6.74 10.60
C VAL A 67 13.31 7.70 11.13
N PRO A 68 13.69 8.93 11.53
CA PRO A 68 12.73 9.96 11.94
C PRO A 68 11.63 10.16 10.90
N THR A 69 10.43 10.57 11.32
CA THR A 69 9.31 10.82 10.40
C THR A 69 9.67 11.91 9.39
N ILE A 70 9.62 11.58 8.10
CA ILE A 70 9.88 12.51 6.99
C ILE A 70 8.56 12.78 6.29
N ARG A 71 8.03 13.99 6.47
CA ARG A 71 6.77 14.40 5.80
C ARG A 71 7.01 14.78 4.34
N SER A 72 5.93 14.92 3.58
CA SER A 72 6.02 15.47 2.22
C SER A 72 6.68 16.86 2.26
N ARG A 73 7.63 17.11 1.34
CA ARG A 73 8.42 18.35 1.23
C ARG A 73 9.41 18.61 2.38
N ASP A 74 9.63 17.64 3.26
CA ASP A 74 10.60 17.75 4.37
C ASP A 74 12.03 17.41 3.93
N PHE A 75 12.59 18.23 3.04
CA PHE A 75 13.93 18.00 2.47
C PHE A 75 15.04 18.08 3.52
N ARG A 76 14.83 18.78 4.62
CA ARG A 76 15.80 18.90 5.72
C ARG A 76 15.97 17.55 6.43
N ASN A 77 14.88 16.88 6.78
CA ASN A 77 14.96 15.57 7.43
C ASN A 77 15.38 14.47 6.45
N VAL A 78 15.10 14.61 5.15
CA VAL A 78 15.73 13.78 4.10
C VAL A 78 17.25 13.88 4.18
N ALA A 79 17.80 15.10 4.03
CA ALA A 79 19.24 15.32 4.02
C ALA A 79 19.92 14.87 5.33
N ARG A 80 19.27 15.10 6.48
CA ARG A 80 19.77 14.66 7.79
C ARG A 80 19.80 13.12 7.92
N SER A 81 18.85 12.41 7.31
CA SER A 81 18.76 10.95 7.41
C SER A 81 19.65 10.22 6.41
N THR A 82 19.99 10.85 5.27
CA THR A 82 20.79 10.25 4.20
C THR A 82 22.10 9.61 4.67
N PRO A 83 22.98 10.26 5.47
CA PRO A 83 24.26 9.66 5.85
C PRO A 83 24.09 8.38 6.66
N SER A 84 23.12 8.35 7.57
CA SER A 84 22.81 7.15 8.36
C SER A 84 22.25 6.05 7.48
N VAL A 85 21.34 6.38 6.55
CA VAL A 85 20.79 5.40 5.60
C VAL A 85 21.90 4.79 4.75
N LEU A 86 22.78 5.61 4.15
CA LEU A 86 23.88 5.10 3.33
C LEU A 86 24.89 4.26 4.12
N ARG A 87 25.13 4.60 5.40
CA ARG A 87 25.95 3.78 6.29
C ARG A 87 25.31 2.41 6.52
N GLU A 88 24.00 2.38 6.76
CA GLU A 88 23.27 1.14 7.03
C GLU A 88 23.22 0.22 5.81
N LEU A 89 23.01 0.80 4.62
CA LEU A 89 23.08 0.06 3.35
C LEU A 89 24.44 -0.62 3.17
N ARG A 90 25.56 0.08 3.46
CA ARG A 90 26.90 -0.52 3.38
C ARG A 90 27.13 -1.58 4.44
N ARG A 91 26.67 -1.34 5.67
CA ARG A 91 26.85 -2.26 6.80
C ARG A 91 26.15 -3.60 6.54
N HIS A 92 24.98 -3.57 5.92
CA HIS A 92 24.21 -4.75 5.55
C HIS A 92 24.62 -5.33 4.18
N SER A 93 25.65 -4.79 3.52
CA SER A 93 26.07 -5.21 2.18
C SER A 93 24.91 -5.23 1.17
N VAL A 94 24.08 -4.18 1.20
CA VAL A 94 22.92 -4.07 0.33
C VAL A 94 23.37 -3.91 -1.13
N ASP A 95 22.83 -4.73 -2.04
CA ASP A 95 23.13 -4.64 -3.47
C ASP A 95 22.05 -3.90 -4.28
N THR A 96 20.83 -3.82 -3.75
CA THR A 96 19.66 -3.27 -4.44
C THR A 96 18.74 -2.57 -3.45
N VAL A 97 18.28 -1.37 -3.79
CA VAL A 97 17.36 -0.58 -2.96
C VAL A 97 16.06 -0.37 -3.72
N TYR A 98 14.96 -0.91 -3.19
CA TYR A 98 13.61 -0.72 -3.69
C TYR A 98 12.85 0.29 -2.84
N SER A 99 12.00 1.10 -3.47
CA SER A 99 11.08 1.99 -2.75
C SER A 99 9.80 2.18 -3.55
N THR A 100 8.65 2.12 -2.87
CA THR A 100 7.31 2.39 -3.44
C THR A 100 6.85 3.84 -3.25
N GLY A 101 7.74 4.75 -2.84
CA GLY A 101 7.48 6.18 -2.83
C GLY A 101 7.72 6.88 -1.49
N ALA A 102 7.05 8.04 -1.36
CA ALA A 102 7.17 9.01 -0.26
C ALA A 102 8.56 9.66 -0.09
N ALA A 103 8.68 10.60 0.84
CA ALA A 103 9.86 11.45 0.97
C ALA A 103 11.12 10.67 1.42
N ILE A 104 10.96 9.56 2.14
CA ILE A 104 12.06 8.68 2.57
C ILE A 104 12.84 8.05 1.39
N ALA A 105 12.18 7.85 0.24
CA ALA A 105 12.83 7.37 -0.98
C ALA A 105 14.00 8.27 -1.40
N LEU A 106 13.85 9.59 -1.20
CA LEU A 106 14.87 10.59 -1.51
C LEU A 106 16.08 10.51 -0.58
N ALA A 107 15.93 9.93 0.61
CA ALA A 107 17.05 9.74 1.52
C ALA A 107 17.95 8.56 1.12
N ALA A 108 17.40 7.56 0.42
CA ALA A 108 18.10 6.33 0.05
C ALA A 108 18.52 6.28 -1.43
N LEU A 109 17.58 6.48 -2.36
CA LEU A 109 17.79 6.16 -3.77
C LEU A 109 18.84 7.03 -4.48
N PRO A 110 18.89 8.36 -4.29
CA PRO A 110 19.88 9.20 -4.98
C PRO A 110 21.33 8.77 -4.67
N GLY A 111 21.59 8.36 -3.42
CA GLY A 111 22.91 7.99 -2.93
C GLY A 111 23.20 6.49 -2.91
N ALA A 112 22.25 5.63 -3.28
CA ALA A 112 22.38 4.17 -3.16
C ALA A 112 23.66 3.62 -3.82
N ARG A 113 24.07 4.18 -4.97
CA ARG A 113 25.31 3.78 -5.67
C ARG A 113 26.59 4.08 -4.88
N LEU A 114 26.58 5.08 -4.00
CA LEU A 114 27.69 5.38 -3.08
C LEU A 114 27.81 4.36 -1.94
N ALA A 115 26.78 3.51 -1.78
CA ALA A 115 26.78 2.38 -0.87
C ALA A 115 27.02 1.04 -1.59
N GLY A 116 27.32 1.05 -2.90
CA GLY A 116 27.45 -0.16 -3.72
C GLY A 116 26.13 -0.73 -4.22
N ALA A 117 24.99 -0.07 -3.93
CA ALA A 117 23.66 -0.58 -4.24
C ALA A 117 23.05 0.04 -5.51
N ARG A 118 22.20 -0.73 -6.19
CA ARG A 118 21.42 -0.30 -7.36
C ARG A 118 20.05 0.23 -6.92
N PRO A 119 19.72 1.51 -7.18
CA PRO A 119 18.39 2.02 -6.85
C PRO A 119 17.35 1.50 -7.83
N ARG A 120 16.12 1.24 -7.35
CA ARG A 120 14.93 0.97 -8.16
C ARG A 120 13.74 1.69 -7.52
N TYR A 121 13.24 2.73 -8.20
CA TYR A 121 12.03 3.44 -7.76
C TYR A 121 10.80 2.82 -8.40
N ILE A 122 9.83 2.43 -7.59
CA ILE A 122 8.52 1.95 -8.05
C ILE A 122 7.49 2.99 -7.60
N GLU A 123 6.69 3.52 -8.51
CA GLU A 123 5.66 4.48 -8.14
C GLU A 123 4.55 3.82 -7.32
N SER A 124 3.99 4.58 -6.38
CA SER A 124 2.89 4.10 -5.55
C SER A 124 1.66 3.74 -6.37
N LEU A 125 0.93 2.71 -5.91
CA LEU A 125 -0.35 2.33 -6.51
C LEU A 125 -1.38 3.46 -6.41
N ALA A 126 -1.22 4.39 -5.46
CA ALA A 126 -2.08 5.56 -5.36
C ALA A 126 -1.87 6.61 -6.48
N ARG A 127 -0.96 6.39 -7.44
CA ARG A 127 -0.56 7.35 -8.48
C ARG A 127 -0.80 6.81 -9.90
N SER A 128 -2.07 6.76 -10.27
CA SER A 128 -2.56 6.25 -11.56
C SER A 128 -2.49 7.23 -12.74
N THR A 129 -2.35 8.54 -12.50
CA THR A 129 -2.35 9.57 -13.58
C THR A 129 -1.02 10.28 -13.77
N GLY A 130 -0.04 10.02 -12.91
CA GLY A 130 1.28 10.62 -13.04
C GLY A 130 2.12 10.57 -11.77
N PRO A 131 3.38 10.99 -11.85
CA PRO A 131 4.33 10.77 -10.77
C PRO A 131 4.00 11.52 -9.50
N SER A 132 4.34 10.92 -8.35
CA SER A 132 4.37 11.58 -7.05
C SER A 132 5.42 12.69 -7.02
N LEU A 133 5.42 13.52 -5.97
CA LEU A 133 6.47 14.52 -5.81
C LEU A 133 7.86 13.87 -5.74
N ALA A 134 7.99 12.73 -5.06
CA ALA A 134 9.24 11.97 -5.02
C ALA A 134 9.63 11.48 -6.43
N GLY A 135 8.68 10.90 -7.18
CA GLY A 135 8.88 10.51 -8.57
C GLY A 135 9.33 11.67 -9.46
N LYS A 136 8.71 12.86 -9.31
CA LYS A 136 9.09 14.08 -10.04
C LYS A 136 10.49 14.58 -9.72
N VAL A 137 11.00 14.35 -8.50
CA VAL A 137 12.39 14.69 -8.14
C VAL A 137 13.35 13.63 -8.69
N LEU A 138 13.04 12.35 -8.50
CA LEU A 138 13.89 11.24 -8.94
C LEU A 138 13.99 11.15 -10.47
N GLN A 139 12.99 11.63 -11.22
CA GLN A 139 13.07 11.71 -12.68
C GLN A 139 14.14 12.67 -13.20
N LEU A 140 14.69 13.54 -12.35
CA LEU A 140 15.82 14.40 -12.69
C LEU A 140 17.16 13.66 -12.56
N LEU A 141 17.18 12.47 -11.94
CA LEU A 141 18.40 11.71 -11.68
C LEU A 141 18.53 10.54 -12.67
N PRO A 142 19.37 10.62 -13.72
CA PRO A 142 19.43 9.63 -14.81
C PRO A 142 19.80 8.22 -14.34
N TRP A 143 20.48 8.12 -13.19
CA TRP A 143 20.93 6.86 -12.60
C TRP A 143 19.89 6.13 -11.75
N VAL A 144 18.71 6.70 -11.52
CA VAL A 144 17.62 6.03 -10.81
C VAL A 144 16.62 5.51 -11.83
N PRO A 145 16.57 4.18 -12.09
CA PRO A 145 15.49 3.55 -12.82
C PRO A 145 14.12 3.84 -12.18
N LEU A 146 13.15 4.20 -13.01
CA LEU A 146 11.80 4.59 -12.59
C LEU A 146 10.79 3.60 -13.17
N TYR A 147 10.00 3.00 -12.30
CA TYR A 147 8.97 2.05 -12.65
C TYR A 147 7.59 2.59 -12.25
N THR A 148 6.61 2.37 -13.10
CA THR A 148 5.19 2.64 -12.83
C THR A 148 4.43 1.33 -12.76
N GLN A 149 3.38 1.29 -11.95
CA GLN A 149 2.44 0.15 -11.88
C GLN A 149 1.27 0.28 -12.87
N TYR A 150 1.33 1.30 -13.72
CA TYR A 150 0.30 1.63 -14.69
C TYR A 150 0.93 1.73 -16.09
N PRO A 151 0.58 0.84 -17.03
CA PRO A 151 1.14 0.86 -18.38
C PRO A 151 1.00 2.21 -19.08
N GLN A 152 -0.15 2.89 -18.91
CA GLN A 152 -0.42 4.19 -19.51
C GLN A 152 0.56 5.30 -19.08
N ASN A 153 1.22 5.14 -17.93
CA ASN A 153 2.18 6.10 -17.39
C ASN A 153 3.63 5.78 -17.79
N ALA A 154 3.87 4.69 -18.52
CA ALA A 154 5.21 4.30 -18.99
C ALA A 154 5.65 5.18 -20.17
N ARG A 155 6.03 6.43 -19.87
CA ARG A 155 6.45 7.43 -20.84
C ARG A 155 7.79 8.05 -20.46
N GLY A 156 8.59 8.40 -21.46
CA GLY A 156 9.92 9.00 -21.26
C GLY A 156 10.86 8.05 -20.49
N ARG A 157 11.27 8.45 -19.28
CA ARG A 157 12.15 7.63 -18.42
C ARG A 157 11.42 6.57 -17.60
N TRP A 158 10.08 6.61 -17.56
CA TRP A 158 9.26 5.68 -16.79
C TRP A 158 9.01 4.40 -17.57
N ARG A 159 9.17 3.26 -16.90
CA ARG A 159 8.94 1.93 -17.46
C ARG A 159 7.82 1.22 -16.72
N TYR A 160 7.01 0.44 -17.43
CA TYR A 160 6.15 -0.55 -16.80
C TYR A 160 6.93 -1.86 -16.70
N ASP A 161 6.78 -2.56 -15.57
CA ASP A 161 7.34 -3.91 -15.34
C ASP A 161 6.21 -4.79 -14.83
N ARG A 162 5.63 -4.40 -13.69
CA ARG A 162 4.53 -5.11 -13.03
C ARG A 162 3.72 -4.19 -12.15
N SER A 163 2.49 -4.59 -11.84
CA SER A 163 1.63 -4.00 -10.83
C SER A 163 1.47 -4.96 -9.65
N LEU A 164 1.35 -4.42 -8.43
CA LEU A 164 0.91 -5.22 -7.27
C LEU A 164 -0.44 -5.92 -7.55
N LEU A 165 -1.29 -5.29 -8.36
CA LEU A 165 -2.60 -5.87 -8.71
C LEU A 165 -2.50 -7.06 -9.67
N ASP A 166 -1.33 -7.34 -10.23
CA ASP A 166 -1.11 -8.55 -11.02
C ASP A 166 -0.90 -9.78 -10.11
N SER A 167 -0.73 -9.58 -8.80
CA SER A 167 -0.57 -10.65 -7.81
C SER A 167 -1.91 -11.19 -7.28
N PHE A 168 -3.04 -10.72 -7.81
CA PHE A 168 -4.37 -11.10 -7.37
C PHE A 168 -5.27 -11.44 -8.55
N ASP A 169 -6.02 -12.53 -8.40
CA ASP A 169 -7.13 -12.91 -9.28
C ASP A 169 -8.45 -12.82 -8.51
N VAL A 170 -9.55 -12.79 -9.26
CA VAL A 170 -10.91 -12.85 -8.72
C VAL A 170 -11.48 -14.24 -8.97
N GLU A 171 -12.04 -14.82 -7.93
CA GLU A 171 -12.78 -16.08 -7.96
C GLU A 171 -14.25 -15.80 -7.66
N ASP A 172 -15.14 -16.40 -8.46
CA ASP A 172 -16.55 -16.49 -8.13
C ASP A 172 -16.73 -17.63 -7.14
N ALA A 173 -16.97 -17.29 -5.88
CA ALA A 173 -17.16 -18.24 -4.80
C ALA A 173 -18.56 -18.87 -4.81
N GLY A 174 -19.43 -18.46 -5.73
CA GLY A 174 -20.79 -18.95 -5.89
C GLY A 174 -21.76 -18.44 -4.82
N GLY A 175 -22.89 -17.92 -5.28
CA GLY A 175 -24.02 -17.53 -4.42
C GLY A 175 -23.86 -16.16 -3.77
N THR A 176 -24.82 -15.27 -4.03
CA THR A 176 -24.96 -14.02 -3.28
C THR A 176 -25.82 -14.25 -2.04
N ARG A 177 -25.49 -13.58 -0.94
CA ARG A 177 -26.26 -13.65 0.30
C ARG A 177 -26.35 -12.29 0.97
N VAL A 178 -27.29 -12.15 1.89
CA VAL A 178 -27.32 -11.01 2.81
C VAL A 178 -26.09 -11.10 3.72
N PRO A 179 -25.26 -10.04 3.82
CA PRO A 179 -24.15 -10.03 4.75
C PRO A 179 -24.67 -10.02 6.18
N ARG A 180 -24.05 -10.83 7.05
CA ARG A 180 -24.32 -10.81 8.49
C ARG A 180 -23.45 -9.78 9.20
N ARG A 181 -22.25 -9.52 8.68
CA ARG A 181 -21.30 -8.54 9.23
C ARG A 181 -20.70 -7.66 8.13
N VAL A 182 -20.81 -6.35 8.29
CA VAL A 182 -20.22 -5.36 7.38
C VAL A 182 -19.22 -4.51 8.16
N PHE A 183 -18.02 -4.37 7.62
CA PHE A 183 -17.02 -3.44 8.15
C PHE A 183 -16.96 -2.19 7.29
N ILE A 184 -17.27 -1.03 7.88
CA ILE A 184 -17.26 0.27 7.21
C ILE A 184 -16.06 1.07 7.70
N THR A 185 -15.17 1.49 6.81
CA THR A 185 -13.92 2.18 7.17
C THR A 185 -13.64 3.42 6.32
N LEU A 186 -13.53 4.57 6.98
CA LEU A 186 -13.32 5.88 6.35
C LEU A 186 -11.85 6.30 6.34
N GLY A 187 -10.96 5.48 6.92
CA GLY A 187 -9.56 5.79 7.09
C GLY A 187 -9.30 6.82 8.18
N THR A 188 -8.04 6.97 8.57
CA THR A 188 -7.63 7.79 9.72
C THR A 188 -6.95 9.11 9.32
N ALA A 189 -6.83 9.37 8.02
CA ALA A 189 -6.17 10.57 7.52
C ALA A 189 -6.97 11.82 7.87
N ARG A 190 -6.42 12.66 8.77
CA ARG A 190 -6.97 13.97 9.10
C ARG A 190 -6.61 15.00 8.00
N PRO A 191 -7.45 16.01 7.74
CA PRO A 191 -8.74 16.32 8.39
C PRO A 191 -9.96 15.77 7.62
N TRP A 192 -9.79 14.71 6.82
CA TRP A 192 -10.78 14.33 5.80
C TRP A 192 -12.02 13.66 6.39
N GLN A 193 -13.16 14.32 6.22
CA GLN A 193 -14.47 13.80 6.63
C GLN A 193 -15.08 12.94 5.52
N PHE A 194 -16.03 12.07 5.86
CA PHE A 194 -16.82 11.34 4.86
C PHE A 194 -18.22 10.96 5.36
N ARG A 195 -18.92 11.93 5.95
CA ARG A 195 -20.22 11.73 6.59
C ARG A 195 -21.26 11.12 5.66
N ARG A 196 -21.28 11.54 4.40
CA ARG A 196 -22.21 11.04 3.37
C ARG A 196 -22.18 9.52 3.23
N LEU A 197 -21.00 8.89 3.31
CA LEU A 197 -20.91 7.43 3.26
C LEU A 197 -21.54 6.79 4.51
N VAL A 198 -21.37 7.39 5.69
CA VAL A 198 -21.97 6.89 6.93
C VAL A 198 -23.50 6.94 6.84
N GLU A 199 -24.05 8.09 6.47
CA GLU A 199 -25.49 8.28 6.30
C GLU A 199 -26.05 7.30 5.27
N ARG A 200 -25.39 7.17 4.11
CA ARG A 200 -25.81 6.21 3.09
C ARG A 200 -25.81 4.78 3.59
N MET A 201 -24.78 4.37 4.34
CA MET A 201 -24.70 3.02 4.88
C MET A 201 -25.81 2.76 5.92
N ILE A 202 -26.16 3.75 6.75
CA ILE A 202 -27.30 3.63 7.69
C ILE A 202 -28.60 3.35 6.92
N GLU A 203 -28.81 4.00 5.78
CA GLU A 203 -30.03 3.82 4.97
C GLU A 203 -30.13 2.44 4.30
N ILE A 204 -29.01 1.88 3.84
CA ILE A 204 -29.02 0.69 2.96
C ILE A 204 -28.63 -0.61 3.67
N LEU A 205 -28.13 -0.54 4.90
CA LEU A 205 -27.73 -1.74 5.64
C LEU A 205 -28.95 -2.66 5.79
N PRO A 206 -28.87 -3.94 5.38
CA PRO A 206 -29.98 -4.86 5.54
C PRO A 206 -30.30 -5.07 7.03
N GLU A 207 -31.57 -5.25 7.35
CA GLU A 207 -32.01 -5.54 8.71
C GLU A 207 -31.31 -6.79 9.27
N GLY A 208 -30.89 -6.72 10.54
CA GLY A 208 -30.15 -7.81 11.20
C GLY A 208 -28.66 -7.90 10.86
N THR A 209 -28.12 -6.97 10.08
CA THR A 209 -26.68 -6.89 9.77
C THR A 209 -25.91 -6.23 10.91
N GLU A 210 -24.89 -6.92 11.44
CA GLU A 210 -23.91 -6.31 12.35
C GLU A 210 -23.00 -5.35 11.55
N ALA A 211 -22.92 -4.09 11.97
CA ALA A 211 -22.07 -3.09 11.32
C ALA A 211 -21.00 -2.58 12.29
N VAL A 212 -19.73 -2.64 11.87
CA VAL A 212 -18.59 -2.05 12.60
C VAL A 212 -18.12 -0.82 11.85
N TRP A 213 -17.99 0.31 12.57
CA TRP A 213 -17.73 1.62 11.98
C TRP A 213 -16.38 2.17 12.42
N GLN A 214 -15.43 2.27 11.49
CA GLN A 214 -14.20 3.04 11.68
C GLN A 214 -14.30 4.39 10.98
N THR A 215 -14.46 5.48 11.76
CA THR A 215 -14.90 6.79 11.22
C THR A 215 -13.81 7.84 11.06
N GLY A 216 -12.63 7.63 11.67
CA GLY A 216 -11.49 8.54 11.54
C GLY A 216 -11.79 9.93 12.08
N ALA A 217 -11.72 10.92 11.20
CA ALA A 217 -11.97 12.33 11.51
C ALA A 217 -13.42 12.78 11.24
N THR A 218 -14.29 11.88 10.79
CA THR A 218 -15.66 12.20 10.40
C THR A 218 -16.52 12.43 11.64
N ASP A 219 -17.21 13.57 11.68
CA ASP A 219 -18.19 13.85 12.73
C ASP A 219 -19.47 13.02 12.54
N VAL A 220 -19.80 12.25 13.57
CA VAL A 220 -20.91 11.29 13.62
C VAL A 220 -21.67 11.36 14.95
N ALA A 221 -21.48 12.42 15.74
CA ALA A 221 -21.98 12.51 17.11
C ALA A 221 -23.52 12.40 17.23
N ASP A 222 -24.24 12.76 16.18
CA ASP A 222 -25.69 12.76 16.07
C ASP A 222 -26.25 11.54 15.30
N LEU A 223 -25.39 10.62 14.86
CA LEU A 223 -25.79 9.46 14.07
C LEU A 223 -26.01 8.23 14.97
N PRO A 224 -26.99 7.35 14.65
CA PRO A 224 -27.32 6.17 15.46
C PRO A 224 -26.35 5.00 15.22
N ILE A 225 -25.05 5.23 15.42
CA ILE A 225 -24.00 4.22 15.21
C ILE A 225 -23.04 4.15 16.40
N ASP A 226 -22.51 2.96 16.67
CA ASP A 226 -21.35 2.79 17.57
C ASP A 226 -20.06 3.02 16.78
N ALA A 227 -19.60 4.27 16.78
CA ALA A 227 -18.45 4.70 16.00
C ALA A 227 -17.14 4.50 16.75
N ARG A 228 -16.16 3.90 16.07
CA ARG A 228 -14.77 3.78 16.54
C ARG A 228 -13.88 4.71 15.71
N PRO A 229 -13.42 5.86 16.24
CA PRO A 229 -12.60 6.78 15.45
C PRO A 229 -11.30 6.15 14.94
N MET A 230 -10.71 5.27 15.74
CA MET A 230 -9.50 4.53 15.41
C MET A 230 -9.62 3.08 15.87
N LEU A 231 -8.93 2.19 15.15
CA LEU A 231 -8.70 0.81 15.51
C LEU A 231 -7.18 0.58 15.51
N SER A 232 -6.70 -0.29 16.38
CA SER A 232 -5.34 -0.82 16.26
C SER A 232 -5.18 -1.61 14.96
N ASP A 233 -3.93 -1.87 14.55
CA ASP A 233 -3.65 -2.64 13.35
C ASP A 233 -4.22 -4.06 13.41
N GLU A 234 -4.12 -4.68 14.58
CA GLU A 234 -4.64 -6.01 14.87
C GLU A 234 -6.17 -6.06 14.80
N GLU A 235 -6.84 -5.12 15.48
CA GLU A 235 -8.30 -5.01 15.42
C GLU A 235 -8.77 -4.76 13.99
N PHE A 236 -8.11 -3.84 13.27
CA PHE A 236 -8.47 -3.52 11.89
C PHE A 236 -8.39 -4.74 10.96
N ARG A 237 -7.33 -5.55 11.09
CA ARG A 237 -7.18 -6.79 10.33
C ARG A 237 -8.24 -7.81 10.73
N ALA A 238 -8.50 -7.98 12.03
CA ALA A 238 -9.53 -8.89 12.52
C ALA A 238 -10.94 -8.51 12.04
N GLU A 239 -11.24 -7.20 11.93
CA GLU A 239 -12.52 -6.73 11.38
C GLU A 239 -12.65 -7.03 9.88
N ILE A 240 -11.57 -6.88 9.10
CA ILE A 240 -11.57 -7.28 7.67
C ILE A 240 -11.80 -8.78 7.52
N GLU A 241 -11.10 -9.60 8.30
CA GLU A 241 -11.19 -11.07 8.24
C GLU A 241 -12.60 -11.57 8.57
N ARG A 242 -13.21 -11.03 9.64
CA ARG A 242 -14.55 -11.39 10.13
C ARG A 242 -15.68 -10.85 9.26
N ALA A 243 -15.48 -9.74 8.55
CA ALA A 243 -16.53 -9.12 7.75
C ALA A 243 -16.90 -9.99 6.53
N ASP A 244 -18.19 -10.03 6.22
CA ASP A 244 -18.67 -10.57 4.95
C ASP A 244 -18.44 -9.59 3.81
N VAL A 245 -18.53 -8.30 4.13
CA VAL A 245 -18.36 -7.18 3.21
C VAL A 245 -17.55 -6.09 3.89
N VAL A 246 -16.55 -5.57 3.18
CA VAL A 246 -15.83 -4.36 3.59
C VAL A 246 -16.24 -3.22 2.67
N VAL A 247 -16.79 -2.15 3.25
CA VAL A 247 -17.06 -0.88 2.57
C VAL A 247 -16.02 0.12 3.03
N THR A 248 -15.24 0.65 2.10
CA THR A 248 -14.13 1.55 2.43
C THR A 248 -14.15 2.79 1.58
N HIS A 249 -13.67 3.90 2.14
CA HIS A 249 -13.09 4.95 1.30
C HIS A 249 -12.03 4.33 0.38
N SER A 250 -11.78 4.90 -0.79
CA SER A 250 -10.84 4.35 -1.78
C SER A 250 -9.35 4.54 -1.41
N GLY A 251 -8.98 4.27 -0.16
CA GLY A 251 -7.63 4.27 0.36
C GLY A 251 -6.87 3.00 -0.04
N CYS A 252 -5.72 3.18 -0.68
CA CYS A 252 -4.88 2.10 -1.18
C CYS A 252 -4.50 1.05 -0.11
N GLY A 253 -4.18 1.49 1.12
CA GLY A 253 -3.79 0.58 2.20
C GLY A 253 -4.92 -0.37 2.64
N THR A 254 -6.15 0.13 2.79
CA THR A 254 -7.30 -0.72 3.12
C THR A 254 -7.63 -1.67 1.98
N PHE A 255 -7.65 -1.15 0.75
CA PHE A 255 -7.91 -1.95 -0.45
C PHE A 255 -6.99 -3.16 -0.54
N ILE A 256 -5.67 -2.94 -0.38
CA ILE A 256 -4.68 -4.02 -0.43
C ILE A 256 -4.94 -5.06 0.68
N ARG A 257 -5.20 -4.63 1.92
CA ARG A 257 -5.49 -5.56 3.03
C ARG A 257 -6.75 -6.39 2.82
N CYS A 258 -7.77 -5.83 2.17
CA CYS A 258 -8.95 -6.60 1.79
C CYS A 258 -8.58 -7.74 0.84
N LEU A 259 -7.74 -7.47 -0.18
CA LEU A 259 -7.28 -8.49 -1.10
C LEU A 259 -6.46 -9.59 -0.41
N GLU A 260 -5.56 -9.22 0.51
CA GLU A 260 -4.81 -10.17 1.34
C GLU A 260 -5.72 -11.09 2.18
N ALA A 261 -6.83 -10.56 2.67
CA ALA A 261 -7.84 -11.31 3.42
C ALA A 261 -8.82 -12.08 2.51
N GLY A 262 -8.56 -12.14 1.21
CA GLY A 262 -9.40 -12.82 0.22
C GLY A 262 -10.74 -12.11 -0.06
N LYS A 263 -10.87 -10.83 0.28
CA LYS A 263 -12.11 -10.05 0.13
C LYS A 263 -12.05 -9.14 -1.09
N ILE A 264 -13.17 -9.02 -1.79
CA ILE A 264 -13.39 -7.97 -2.79
C ILE A 264 -14.17 -6.84 -2.11
N PRO A 265 -13.54 -5.68 -1.82
CA PRO A 265 -14.20 -4.60 -1.11
C PRO A 265 -15.11 -3.77 -2.03
N ILE A 266 -16.06 -3.07 -1.42
CA ILE A 266 -16.73 -1.94 -2.05
C ILE A 266 -15.93 -0.68 -1.75
N MET A 267 -15.41 -0.05 -2.80
CA MET A 267 -14.65 1.19 -2.74
C MET A 267 -15.56 2.37 -3.09
N VAL A 268 -15.69 3.30 -2.15
CA VAL A 268 -16.46 4.53 -2.34
C VAL A 268 -15.47 5.71 -2.28
N PRO A 269 -15.08 6.30 -3.43
CA PRO A 269 -14.06 7.35 -3.44
C PRO A 269 -14.62 8.65 -2.88
N ARG A 270 -13.82 9.34 -2.06
CA ARG A 270 -14.09 10.74 -1.70
C ARG A 270 -13.94 11.63 -2.92
N ARG A 271 -14.72 12.71 -2.96
CA ARG A 271 -14.69 13.70 -4.05
C ARG A 271 -14.09 15.03 -3.59
N ALA A 272 -13.12 15.54 -4.36
CA ALA A 272 -12.54 16.86 -4.12
C ALA A 272 -13.59 17.98 -4.27
N ALA A 273 -14.50 17.85 -5.24
CA ALA A 273 -15.61 18.78 -5.44
C ALA A 273 -16.59 18.87 -4.25
N ARG A 274 -16.57 17.88 -3.35
CA ARG A 274 -17.37 17.84 -2.11
C ARG A 274 -16.55 18.21 -0.87
N GLN A 275 -15.31 18.66 -1.04
CA GLN A 275 -14.35 18.95 0.03
C GLN A 275 -14.06 17.74 0.95
N GLU A 276 -14.32 16.53 0.47
CA GLU A 276 -14.06 15.30 1.21
C GLU A 276 -12.57 14.92 1.14
N HIS A 277 -11.86 15.37 0.08
CA HIS A 277 -10.43 15.13 -0.12
C HIS A 277 -9.75 16.29 -0.86
N VAL A 278 -8.41 16.33 -0.87
CA VAL A 278 -7.64 17.37 -1.59
C VAL A 278 -7.67 17.20 -3.12
N ASP A 279 -7.89 15.98 -3.58
CA ASP A 279 -7.84 15.57 -4.99
C ASP A 279 -8.61 14.27 -5.22
N ASP A 280 -8.90 13.96 -6.49
CA ASP A 280 -9.71 12.80 -6.90
C ASP A 280 -8.85 11.54 -7.19
N HIS A 281 -7.66 11.41 -6.60
CA HIS A 281 -6.81 10.23 -6.84
C HIS A 281 -7.49 8.92 -6.39
N GLN A 282 -8.37 9.01 -5.39
CA GLN A 282 -9.22 7.93 -4.89
C GLN A 282 -10.16 7.36 -5.96
N VAL A 283 -10.68 8.21 -6.85
CA VAL A 283 -11.55 7.79 -7.96
C VAL A 283 -10.77 6.93 -8.95
N GLN A 284 -9.52 7.30 -9.18
CA GLN A 284 -8.69 6.67 -10.19
C GLN A 284 -8.26 5.26 -9.76
N ILE A 285 -7.85 5.08 -8.50
CA ILE A 285 -7.51 3.75 -7.98
C ILE A 285 -8.74 2.84 -7.93
N ALA A 286 -9.92 3.38 -7.56
CA ALA A 286 -11.16 2.63 -7.56
C ALA A 286 -11.58 2.18 -8.97
N ALA A 287 -11.40 3.03 -9.98
CA ALA A 287 -11.66 2.69 -11.38
C ALA A 287 -10.76 1.54 -11.87
N VAL A 288 -9.46 1.57 -11.54
CA VAL A 288 -8.53 0.49 -11.90
C VAL A 288 -8.89 -0.81 -11.18
N ALA A 289 -9.21 -0.74 -9.89
CA ALA A 289 -9.59 -1.90 -9.10
C ALA A 289 -10.86 -2.54 -9.68
N GLN A 290 -11.86 -1.73 -10.06
CA GLN A 290 -13.09 -2.20 -10.70
C GLN A 290 -12.84 -2.82 -12.08
N GLN A 291 -12.01 -2.21 -12.92
CA GLN A 291 -11.67 -2.77 -14.24
C GLN A 291 -11.02 -4.16 -14.14
N ARG A 292 -10.34 -4.44 -13.03
CA ARG A 292 -9.72 -5.74 -12.73
C ARG A 292 -10.64 -6.69 -11.96
N GLY A 293 -11.85 -6.26 -11.60
CA GLY A 293 -12.76 -7.00 -10.72
C GLY A 293 -12.30 -7.11 -9.26
N LEU A 294 -11.21 -6.45 -8.89
CA LEU A 294 -10.60 -6.52 -7.56
C LEU A 294 -11.33 -5.66 -6.52
N ALA A 295 -12.26 -4.81 -6.96
CA ALA A 295 -13.18 -4.08 -6.09
C ALA A 295 -14.46 -3.73 -6.84
N LEU A 296 -15.52 -3.46 -6.11
CA LEU A 296 -16.71 -2.80 -6.65
C LEU A 296 -16.62 -1.30 -6.34
N SER A 297 -16.62 -0.44 -7.34
CA SER A 297 -16.57 1.02 -7.14
C SER A 297 -17.97 1.62 -7.30
N ARG A 298 -18.38 2.46 -6.33
CA ARG A 298 -19.65 3.20 -6.38
C ARG A 298 -19.46 4.63 -5.91
N GLU A 299 -20.20 5.56 -6.51
CA GLU A 299 -20.47 6.82 -5.82
C GLU A 299 -21.37 6.57 -4.62
N VAL A 300 -21.33 7.46 -3.63
CA VAL A 300 -22.19 7.34 -2.44
C VAL A 300 -23.66 7.20 -2.85
N ASP A 301 -24.12 8.04 -3.78
CA ASP A 301 -25.54 8.11 -4.14
C ASP A 301 -26.00 6.86 -4.94
N ASP A 302 -25.06 6.15 -5.56
CA ASP A 302 -25.30 4.93 -6.36
C ASP A 302 -25.12 3.63 -5.55
N LEU A 303 -24.62 3.72 -4.32
CA LEU A 303 -24.36 2.54 -3.49
C LEU A 303 -25.68 1.94 -2.98
N THR A 304 -25.89 0.64 -3.15
CA THR A 304 -27.13 -0.06 -2.80
C THR A 304 -26.93 -1.28 -1.90
N ALA A 305 -28.01 -1.76 -1.28
CA ALA A 305 -28.01 -3.03 -0.56
C ALA A 305 -27.73 -4.24 -1.47
N GLU A 306 -28.00 -4.12 -2.77
CA GLU A 306 -27.69 -5.15 -3.76
C GLU A 306 -26.18 -5.25 -4.01
N ASP A 307 -25.47 -4.12 -4.06
CA ASP A 307 -24.01 -4.11 -4.15
C ASP A 307 -23.38 -4.87 -2.97
N LEU A 308 -23.92 -4.69 -1.75
CA LEU A 308 -23.48 -5.44 -0.56
C LEU A 308 -23.67 -6.94 -0.73
N ARG A 309 -24.81 -7.38 -1.29
CA ARG A 309 -25.06 -8.80 -1.57
C ARG A 309 -24.16 -9.34 -2.67
N HIS A 310 -23.95 -8.56 -3.73
CA HIS A 310 -23.16 -8.97 -4.90
C HIS A 310 -21.73 -9.36 -4.51
N VAL A 311 -21.03 -8.49 -3.77
CA VAL A 311 -19.62 -8.76 -3.40
C VAL A 311 -19.44 -9.94 -2.45
N THR A 312 -20.50 -10.43 -1.78
CA THR A 312 -20.40 -11.65 -0.96
C THR A 312 -20.05 -12.89 -1.77
N GLY A 313 -20.41 -12.92 -3.06
CA GLY A 313 -20.10 -14.01 -3.99
C GLY A 313 -18.70 -13.93 -4.61
N LEU A 314 -17.93 -12.88 -4.33
CA LEU A 314 -16.60 -12.68 -4.92
C LEU A 314 -15.49 -12.87 -3.89
N ARG A 315 -14.37 -13.45 -4.32
CA ARG A 315 -13.16 -13.58 -3.50
C ARG A 315 -11.92 -13.16 -4.28
N ALA A 316 -10.99 -12.54 -3.57
CA ALA A 316 -9.64 -12.35 -4.07
C ALA A 316 -8.83 -13.61 -3.76
N ARG A 317 -8.00 -14.06 -4.69
CA ARG A 317 -7.00 -15.11 -4.46
C ARG A 317 -5.64 -14.66 -4.98
N PRO A 318 -4.53 -15.13 -4.39
CA PRO A 318 -3.22 -14.94 -4.99
C PRO A 318 -3.20 -15.46 -6.43
N ALA A 319 -2.64 -14.67 -7.34
CA ALA A 319 -2.39 -15.11 -8.72
C ALA A 319 -1.13 -15.99 -8.77
N ASP A 320 -1.13 -17.02 -9.60
CA ASP A 320 0.05 -17.86 -9.81
C ASP A 320 1.13 -17.06 -10.60
N PRO A 321 2.36 -16.90 -10.07
CA PRO A 321 3.42 -16.19 -10.77
C PRO A 321 3.76 -16.74 -12.17
N LEU A 322 3.43 -18.00 -12.44
CA LEU A 322 3.74 -18.70 -13.70
C LEU A 322 2.65 -18.58 -14.77
N ASP A 323 1.45 -18.12 -14.42
CA ASP A 323 0.31 -18.05 -15.35
C ASP A 323 0.27 -16.74 -16.17
N SER A 324 1.35 -15.96 -16.11
CA SER A 324 1.49 -14.66 -16.80
C SER A 324 1.66 -14.77 -18.32
N SER A 325 1.38 -15.92 -18.95
CA SER A 325 1.40 -16.08 -20.41
C SER A 325 0.14 -15.56 -21.10
N THR A 326 -0.94 -15.25 -20.36
CA THR A 326 -2.08 -14.60 -20.99
C THR A 326 -1.85 -13.09 -20.97
N SER A 327 -1.16 -12.63 -22.01
CA SER A 327 -1.23 -11.26 -22.48
C SER A 327 -2.71 -10.84 -22.55
N ARG A 328 -3.24 -10.23 -21.48
CA ARG A 328 -4.46 -9.42 -21.57
C ARG A 328 -4.06 -8.18 -22.35
N GLN A 329 -4.12 -8.30 -23.68
CA GLN A 329 -4.05 -7.19 -24.61
C GLN A 329 -5.07 -6.15 -24.14
N VAL A 330 -4.54 -5.05 -23.63
CA VAL A 330 -5.29 -3.81 -23.44
C VAL A 330 -5.50 -3.24 -24.85
N ALA A 331 -6.73 -3.33 -25.33
CA ALA A 331 -7.23 -2.46 -26.39
C ALA A 331 -7.69 -1.13 -25.78
#